data_AF-A0A0F0HL03-F1
#
_entry.id   AF-A0A0F0HL03-F1
#
_cell.length_a   1.000
_cell.length_b   1.000
_cell.length_c   1.000
_cell.angle_alpha   90.00
_cell.angle_beta   90.00
_cell.angle_gamma   90.00
#
_symmetry.space_group_name_H-M   'P 1'
#
loop_
_entity.id
_entity.type
_entity.pdbx_description
1 polymer ?
#
loop_
_entity_poly.entity_id
_entity_poly.type
_entity_poly.pdbx_seq_one_letter_code
_entity_poly.pdbx_strand_id
1 'polypeptide(L)'
;MQIQVYQGEREIAAYNKKLGMFELTGLPPAPRGLPQIEVTFDIDANGIMHVGAKDLGTGREQRMTVTGGSALPKEDIGRMMRDAEQHAEEDRRRREAAETRNQAEQLVYTTEKLLRENPDKVPEDVKSDVDRAMTELKDALKGTDDAAVRTALEHANTAAQQIGTAMYAQAAQSQAQGGQATEGGPSAPRDDEVVDAEIVDEDRPKGTAP
;
A
#
# COMPACT_ATOMS: atom_id res chain seq x y z
N MET A 1 -5.72 -2.19 -20.50
CA MET A 1 -5.84 -2.93 -19.22
C MET A 1 -6.69 -4.16 -19.45
N GLN A 2 -6.24 -5.32 -18.99
CA GLN A 2 -6.98 -6.58 -19.15
C GLN A 2 -7.88 -6.82 -17.93
N ILE A 3 -9.13 -7.21 -18.18
CA ILE A 3 -10.12 -7.50 -17.16
C ILE A 3 -10.58 -8.93 -17.36
N GLN A 4 -10.52 -9.72 -16.29
CA GLN A 4 -10.83 -11.14 -16.31
C GLN A 4 -11.95 -11.41 -15.31
N VAL A 5 -12.95 -12.19 -15.74
CA VAL A 5 -14.15 -12.46 -14.95
C VAL A 5 -14.16 -13.93 -14.55
N TYR A 6 -14.38 -14.19 -13.27
CA TYR A 6 -14.37 -15.52 -12.67
C TYR A 6 -15.64 -15.75 -11.85
N GLN A 7 -16.02 -17.01 -11.69
CA GLN A 7 -17.14 -17.45 -10.86
C GLN A 7 -16.68 -18.61 -9.96
N GLY A 8 -16.89 -18.46 -8.66
CA GLY A 8 -16.59 -19.48 -7.66
C GLY A 8 -16.36 -18.88 -6.27
N GLU A 9 -16.17 -19.76 -5.29
CA GLU A 9 -16.11 -19.42 -3.85
C GLU A 9 -14.67 -19.45 -3.30
N ARG A 10 -13.67 -19.79 -4.13
CA ARG A 10 -12.27 -19.83 -3.68
C ARG A 10 -11.63 -18.45 -3.73
N GLU A 11 -10.70 -18.18 -2.82
CA GLU A 11 -10.03 -16.87 -2.74
C GLU A 11 -9.10 -16.61 -3.93
N ILE A 12 -8.49 -17.67 -4.49
CA ILE A 12 -7.52 -17.54 -5.58
C ILE A 12 -8.23 -17.71 -6.93
N ALA A 13 -8.21 -16.66 -7.75
CA ALA A 13 -8.92 -16.61 -9.04
C ALA A 13 -8.61 -17.79 -9.99
N ALA A 14 -7.38 -18.31 -9.98
CA ALA A 14 -6.97 -19.43 -10.81
C ALA A 14 -7.73 -20.74 -10.51
N TYR A 15 -8.34 -20.86 -9.32
CA TYR A 15 -9.14 -22.02 -8.92
C TYR A 15 -10.64 -21.82 -9.12
N ASN A 16 -11.05 -20.67 -9.64
CA ASN A 16 -12.42 -20.37 -9.98
C ASN A 16 -12.65 -20.56 -11.49
N LYS A 17 -13.92 -20.72 -11.88
CA LYS A 17 -14.30 -20.88 -13.28
C LYS A 17 -14.14 -19.54 -14.01
N LYS A 18 -13.25 -19.48 -15.01
CA LYS A 18 -13.12 -18.31 -15.89
C LYS A 18 -14.36 -18.20 -16.79
N LEU A 19 -15.04 -17.07 -16.72
CA LEU A 19 -16.21 -16.77 -17.54
C LEU A 19 -15.85 -16.02 -18.82
N GLY A 20 -14.78 -15.22 -18.79
CA GLY A 20 -14.34 -14.48 -19.95
C GLY A 20 -13.25 -13.47 -19.61
N MET A 21 -12.83 -12.74 -20.63
CA MET A 21 -11.92 -11.60 -20.48
C MET A 21 -12.16 -10.59 -21.58
N PHE A 22 -11.91 -9.32 -21.26
CA PHE A 22 -11.94 -8.23 -22.22
C PHE A 22 -10.88 -7.19 -21.86
N GLU A 23 -10.55 -6.32 -22.80
CA GLU A 23 -9.53 -5.30 -22.61
C GLU A 23 -10.12 -3.90 -22.71
N LEU A 24 -9.85 -3.08 -21.70
CA LEU A 24 -10.09 -1.64 -21.76
C LEU A 24 -8.87 -0.99 -22.44
N THR A 25 -9.04 -0.61 -23.70
CA THR A 25 -7.98 -0.09 -24.57
C THR A 25 -7.91 1.44 -24.61
N GLY A 26 -6.71 1.95 -24.90
CA GLY A 26 -6.46 3.37 -25.13
C GLY A 26 -6.58 4.26 -23.90
N LEU A 27 -6.22 3.70 -22.74
CA LEU A 27 -5.94 4.49 -21.55
C LEU A 27 -4.67 5.32 -21.79
N PRO A 28 -4.66 6.62 -21.47
CA PRO A 28 -3.46 7.43 -21.54
C PRO A 28 -2.40 6.86 -20.57
N PRO A 29 -1.09 6.99 -20.89
CA PRO A 29 -0.04 6.65 -19.94
C PRO A 29 -0.22 7.44 -18.64
N ALA A 30 -0.37 6.73 -17.53
CA ALA A 30 -0.56 7.33 -16.22
C ALA A 30 0.27 6.57 -15.17
N PRO A 31 0.73 7.26 -14.11
CA PRO A 31 1.38 6.59 -12.98
C PRO A 31 0.49 5.51 -12.36
N ARG A 32 1.11 4.48 -11.76
CA ARG A 32 0.38 3.46 -10.98
C ARG A 32 -0.50 4.13 -9.92
N GLY A 33 -1.73 3.65 -9.78
CA GLY A 33 -2.70 4.13 -8.79
C GLY A 33 -3.48 5.39 -9.18
N LEU A 34 -3.14 6.06 -10.30
CA LEU A 34 -3.88 7.22 -10.78
C LEU A 34 -5.15 6.85 -11.60
N PRO A 35 -5.10 5.88 -12.54
CA PRO A 35 -6.31 5.47 -13.26
C PRO A 35 -7.37 4.93 -12.31
N GLN A 36 -8.58 5.49 -12.40
CA GLN A 36 -9.74 5.04 -11.62
C GLN A 36 -10.65 4.25 -12.54
N ILE A 37 -10.65 2.93 -12.37
CA ILE A 37 -11.45 2.03 -13.19
C ILE A 37 -12.65 1.57 -12.36
N GLU A 38 -13.84 1.95 -12.80
CA GLU A 38 -15.10 1.46 -12.26
C GLU A 38 -15.47 0.19 -13.02
N VAL A 39 -15.70 -0.91 -12.29
CA VAL A 39 -16.17 -2.17 -12.87
C VAL A 39 -17.57 -2.44 -12.33
N THR A 40 -18.52 -2.61 -13.23
CA THR A 40 -19.94 -2.85 -12.90
C THR A 40 -20.32 -4.25 -13.35
N PHE A 41 -21.02 -4.97 -12.48
CA PHE A 41 -21.60 -6.28 -12.77
C PHE A 41 -23.12 -6.14 -12.68
N ASP A 42 -23.80 -6.40 -13.79
CA ASP A 42 -25.26 -6.39 -13.88
C ASP A 42 -25.75 -7.77 -14.33
N ILE A 43 -26.77 -8.30 -13.66
CA ILE A 43 -27.37 -9.60 -13.98
C ILE A 43 -28.83 -9.37 -14.27
N ASP A 44 -29.24 -9.69 -15.51
CA ASP A 44 -30.61 -9.50 -15.93
C ASP A 44 -31.54 -10.63 -15.44
N ALA A 45 -32.84 -10.46 -15.65
CA ALA A 45 -33.86 -11.46 -15.28
C ALA A 45 -33.71 -12.79 -16.04
N ASN A 46 -32.96 -12.82 -17.14
CA ASN A 46 -32.67 -14.03 -17.92
C ASN A 46 -31.39 -14.74 -17.42
N GLY A 47 -30.70 -14.18 -16.43
CA GLY A 47 -29.43 -14.70 -15.92
C GLY A 47 -28.24 -14.42 -16.85
N ILE A 48 -28.35 -13.45 -17.76
CA ILE A 48 -27.23 -12.97 -18.56
C ILE A 48 -26.49 -11.91 -17.74
N MET A 49 -25.17 -12.08 -17.59
CA MET A 49 -24.35 -11.13 -16.85
C MET A 49 -23.67 -10.16 -17.82
N HIS A 50 -23.88 -8.87 -17.61
CA HIS A 50 -23.18 -7.79 -18.27
C HIS A 50 -22.07 -7.29 -17.34
N VAL A 51 -20.83 -7.37 -17.81
CA VAL A 51 -19.67 -6.82 -17.10
C VAL A 51 -19.17 -5.63 -17.88
N GLY A 52 -19.28 -4.45 -17.28
CA GLY A 52 -18.76 -3.19 -17.82
C GLY A 52 -17.53 -2.74 -17.05
N ALA A 53 -16.61 -2.07 -17.73
CA ALA A 53 -15.53 -1.35 -17.09
C ALA A 53 -15.35 0.01 -17.74
N LYS A 54 -15.25 1.05 -16.92
CA LYS A 54 -15.14 2.43 -17.33
C LYS A 54 -13.97 3.11 -16.63
N ASP A 55 -13.13 3.79 -17.39
CA ASP A 55 -12.16 4.72 -16.84
C ASP A 55 -12.85 6.04 -16.53
N LEU A 56 -12.88 6.43 -15.25
CA LEU A 56 -13.53 7.66 -14.81
C LEU A 56 -12.82 8.93 -15.29
N GLY A 57 -11.52 8.84 -15.62
CA GLY A 57 -10.75 9.98 -16.11
C GLY A 57 -11.03 10.30 -17.58
N THR A 58 -11.13 9.28 -18.43
CA THR A 58 -11.34 9.47 -19.88
C THR A 58 -12.76 9.21 -20.36
N GLY A 59 -13.59 8.60 -19.52
CA GLY A 59 -14.94 8.15 -19.88
C GLY A 59 -14.96 6.95 -20.83
N ARG A 60 -13.79 6.39 -21.20
CA ARG A 60 -13.72 5.21 -22.06
C ARG A 60 -14.28 4.01 -21.33
N GLU A 61 -15.09 3.24 -22.04
CA GLU A 61 -15.72 2.05 -21.50
C GLU A 61 -15.56 0.84 -22.43
N GLN A 62 -15.52 -0.33 -21.82
CA GLN A 62 -15.66 -1.60 -22.52
C GLN A 62 -16.58 -2.52 -21.74
N ARG A 63 -17.27 -3.40 -22.46
CA ARG A 63 -18.26 -4.30 -21.86
C ARG A 63 -18.23 -5.67 -22.50
N MET A 64 -18.46 -6.68 -21.68
CA MET A 64 -18.56 -8.08 -22.08
C MET A 64 -19.90 -8.63 -21.57
N THR A 65 -20.57 -9.39 -22.42
CA THR A 65 -21.76 -10.14 -22.02
C THR A 65 -21.38 -11.60 -21.83
N VAL A 66 -21.70 -12.16 -20.67
CA VAL A 66 -21.54 -13.58 -20.36
C VAL A 66 -22.91 -14.23 -20.46
N THR A 67 -23.15 -14.94 -21.56
CA THR A 67 -24.37 -15.71 -21.79
C THR A 67 -24.20 -17.16 -21.29
N GLY A 68 -25.19 -17.69 -20.57
CA GLY A 68 -25.28 -19.13 -20.28
C GLY A 68 -24.45 -19.66 -19.12
N GLY A 69 -24.33 -18.91 -18.00
CA GLY A 69 -23.47 -19.37 -16.89
C GLY A 69 -23.76 -18.85 -15.48
N SER A 70 -24.75 -17.99 -15.24
CA SER A 70 -25.03 -17.50 -13.88
C SER A 70 -25.74 -18.54 -13.01
N ALA A 71 -26.60 -19.37 -13.61
CA ALA A 71 -27.34 -20.42 -12.90
C ALA A 71 -26.54 -21.73 -12.89
N LEU A 72 -25.60 -21.85 -11.96
CA LEU A 72 -24.99 -23.15 -11.65
C LEU A 72 -26.06 -24.10 -11.06
N PRO A 73 -26.08 -25.37 -11.47
CA PRO A 73 -26.88 -26.39 -10.78
C PRO A 73 -26.58 -26.38 -9.28
N LYS A 74 -27.60 -26.62 -8.43
CA LYS A 74 -27.42 -26.65 -6.96
C LYS A 74 -26.32 -27.64 -6.53
N GLU A 75 -26.17 -28.74 -7.25
CA GLU A 75 -25.13 -29.74 -7.00
C GLU A 75 -23.72 -29.19 -7.25
N ASP A 76 -23.54 -28.39 -8.31
CA ASP A 76 -22.28 -27.74 -8.62
C ASP A 76 -21.92 -26.68 -7.58
N ILE A 77 -22.91 -25.87 -7.14
CA ILE A 77 -22.72 -24.90 -6.06
C ILE A 77 -22.28 -25.62 -4.78
N GLY A 78 -22.99 -26.70 -4.40
CA GLY A 78 -22.64 -27.47 -3.21
C GLY A 78 -21.26 -28.13 -3.30
N ARG A 79 -20.81 -28.53 -4.49
CA ARG A 79 -19.44 -29.01 -4.71
C ARG A 79 -18.44 -27.87 -4.55
N MET A 80 -18.67 -26.71 -5.15
CA MET A 80 -17.77 -25.55 -5.04
C MET A 80 -17.62 -25.06 -3.60
N MET A 81 -18.70 -25.05 -2.81
CA MET A 81 -18.65 -24.70 -1.39
C MET A 81 -17.82 -25.70 -0.58
N ARG A 82 -18.04 -27.00 -0.78
CA ARG A 82 -17.25 -28.04 -0.10
C ARG A 82 -15.77 -28.00 -0.48
N ASP A 83 -15.47 -27.76 -1.75
CA ASP A 83 -14.10 -27.63 -2.23
C ASP A 83 -13.44 -26.38 -1.60
N ALA A 84 -14.14 -25.24 -1.54
CA ALA A 84 -13.64 -24.04 -0.87
C ALA A 84 -13.36 -24.27 0.62
N GLU A 85 -14.26 -24.95 1.34
CA GLU A 85 -14.05 -25.30 2.76
C GLU A 85 -12.83 -26.21 2.95
N GLN A 86 -12.66 -27.21 2.09
CA GLN A 86 -11.51 -28.14 2.17
C GLN A 86 -10.17 -27.44 1.89
N HIS A 87 -10.17 -26.42 1.03
CA HIS A 87 -8.98 -25.69 0.64
C HIS A 87 -8.79 -24.36 1.39
N ALA A 88 -9.64 -24.03 2.36
CA ALA A 88 -9.64 -22.72 3.03
C ALA A 88 -8.26 -22.35 3.63
N GLU A 89 -7.61 -23.28 4.33
CA GLU A 89 -6.28 -23.05 4.92
C GLU A 89 -5.18 -22.89 3.87
N GLU A 90 -5.27 -23.63 2.77
CA GLU A 90 -4.30 -23.52 1.66
C GLU A 90 -4.47 -22.18 0.93
N ASP A 91 -5.71 -21.81 0.62
CA ASP A 91 -6.07 -20.56 -0.04
C ASP A 91 -5.67 -19.35 0.82
N ARG A 92 -5.92 -19.42 2.13
CA ARG A 92 -5.47 -18.40 3.09
C ARG A 92 -3.96 -18.21 3.05
N ARG A 93 -3.18 -19.29 3.09
CA ARG A 93 -1.70 -19.20 3.02
C ARG A 93 -1.22 -18.58 1.71
N ARG A 94 -1.82 -18.98 0.59
CA ARG A 94 -1.50 -18.42 -0.74
C ARG A 94 -1.87 -16.94 -0.83
N ARG A 95 -3.02 -16.56 -0.25
CA ARG A 95 -3.45 -15.18 -0.17
C ARG A 95 -2.49 -14.34 0.67
N GLU A 96 -2.13 -14.79 1.86
CA GLU A 96 -1.16 -14.11 2.73
C GLU A 96 0.21 -13.95 2.04
N ALA A 97 0.64 -14.96 1.28
CA ALA A 97 1.85 -14.87 0.45
C ALA A 97 1.71 -13.81 -0.64
N ALA A 98 0.62 -13.81 -1.41
CA ALA A 98 0.36 -12.82 -2.44
C ALA A 98 0.26 -11.40 -1.88
N GLU A 99 -0.41 -11.21 -0.74
CA GLU A 99 -0.50 -9.94 -0.03
C GLU A 99 0.88 -9.44 0.42
N THR A 100 1.72 -10.32 0.98
CA THR A 100 3.10 -10.00 1.35
C THR A 100 3.89 -9.51 0.12
N ARG A 101 3.78 -10.22 -1.00
CA ARG A 101 4.51 -9.85 -2.24
C ARG A 101 4.02 -8.52 -2.80
N ASN A 102 2.72 -8.27 -2.77
CA ASN A 102 2.14 -6.99 -3.18
C ASN A 102 2.62 -5.83 -2.28
N GLN A 103 2.70 -6.06 -0.96
CA GLN A 103 3.25 -5.08 -0.02
C GLN A 103 4.74 -4.80 -0.31
N ALA A 104 5.52 -5.83 -0.60
CA ALA A 104 6.92 -5.70 -0.96
C ALA A 104 7.13 -4.91 -2.26
N GLU A 105 6.39 -5.23 -3.33
CA GLU A 105 6.43 -4.47 -4.58
C GLU A 105 6.03 -3.01 -4.37
N GLN A 106 4.99 -2.77 -3.56
CA GLN A 106 4.54 -1.42 -3.24
C GLN A 106 5.61 -0.65 -2.49
N LEU A 107 6.23 -1.25 -1.46
CA LEU A 107 7.30 -0.64 -0.68
C LEU A 107 8.47 -0.25 -1.57
N VAL A 108 8.94 -1.18 -2.40
CA VAL A 108 10.01 -0.93 -3.38
C VAL A 108 9.67 0.28 -4.24
N TYR A 109 8.49 0.30 -4.85
CA TYR A 109 8.09 1.39 -5.72
C TYR A 109 8.02 2.73 -4.98
N THR A 110 7.43 2.77 -3.79
CA THR A 110 7.30 4.01 -3.02
C THR A 110 8.63 4.55 -2.55
N THR A 111 9.54 3.68 -2.09
CA THR A 111 10.85 4.08 -1.57
C THR A 111 11.76 4.56 -2.68
N GLU A 112 11.82 3.85 -3.81
CA GLU A 112 12.62 4.29 -4.96
C GLU A 112 12.11 5.60 -5.54
N LYS A 113 10.79 5.80 -5.58
CA LYS A 113 10.20 7.07 -5.99
C LYS A 113 10.62 8.20 -5.04
N LEU A 114 10.54 7.96 -3.72
CA LEU A 114 10.91 8.95 -2.71
C LEU A 114 12.37 9.39 -2.84
N LEU A 115 13.30 8.44 -2.98
CA LEU A 115 14.74 8.69 -3.14
C LEU A 115 15.05 9.44 -4.44
N ARG A 116 14.35 9.10 -5.53
CA ARG A 116 14.52 9.79 -6.82
C ARG A 116 14.00 11.23 -6.80
N GLU A 117 12.91 11.49 -6.07
CA GLU A 117 12.31 12.83 -5.96
C GLU A 117 13.02 13.72 -4.93
N ASN A 118 13.81 13.16 -4.02
CA ASN A 118 14.50 13.88 -2.96
C ASN A 118 15.99 13.50 -2.85
N PRO A 119 16.79 13.62 -3.93
CA PRO A 119 18.17 13.12 -3.96
C PRO A 119 19.08 13.79 -2.92
N ASP A 120 18.81 15.05 -2.56
CA ASP A 120 19.66 15.86 -1.67
C ASP A 120 19.16 15.92 -0.22
N LYS A 121 18.03 15.26 0.09
CA LYS A 121 17.42 15.28 1.44
C LYS A 121 17.70 14.01 2.26
N VAL A 122 18.48 13.09 1.69
CA VAL A 122 18.82 11.82 2.34
C VAL A 122 20.33 11.69 2.31
N PRO A 123 20.99 11.50 3.46
CA PRO A 123 22.42 11.22 3.54
C PRO A 123 22.84 10.03 2.65
N GLU A 124 24.04 10.09 2.07
CA GLU A 124 24.51 9.10 1.10
C GLU A 124 24.65 7.69 1.70
N ASP A 125 25.06 7.61 2.98
CA ASP A 125 25.12 6.38 3.77
C ASP A 125 23.73 5.73 3.91
N VAL A 126 22.72 6.51 4.33
CA VAL A 126 21.34 6.03 4.45
C VAL A 126 20.78 5.61 3.10
N LYS A 127 21.05 6.39 2.04
CA LYS A 127 20.61 6.08 0.69
C LYS A 127 21.19 4.76 0.19
N SER A 128 22.50 4.55 0.37
CA SER A 128 23.17 3.31 -0.03
C SER A 128 22.63 2.09 0.71
N ASP A 129 22.35 2.23 2.01
CA ASP A 129 21.78 1.14 2.81
C ASP A 129 20.37 0.78 2.37
N VAL A 130 19.53 1.77 2.07
CA VAL A 130 18.19 1.54 1.56
C VAL A 130 18.21 0.92 0.17
N ASP A 131 19.02 1.43 -0.75
CA ASP A 131 19.11 0.89 -2.13
C ASP A 131 19.55 -0.58 -2.12
N ARG A 132 20.45 -0.96 -1.21
CA ARG A 132 20.82 -2.36 -0.97
C ARG A 132 19.63 -3.19 -0.49
N ALA A 133 18.91 -2.73 0.55
CA ALA A 133 17.75 -3.46 1.07
C ALA A 133 16.61 -3.58 0.04
N MET A 134 16.39 -2.56 -0.80
CA MET A 134 15.42 -2.61 -1.90
C MET A 134 15.85 -3.60 -2.99
N THR A 135 17.15 -3.70 -3.27
CA THR A 135 17.70 -4.68 -4.22
C THR A 135 17.52 -6.10 -3.70
N GLU A 136 17.83 -6.36 -2.43
CA GLU A 136 17.60 -7.66 -1.79
C GLU A 136 16.13 -8.07 -1.83
N LEU A 137 15.21 -7.13 -1.53
CA LEU A 137 13.78 -7.38 -1.62
C LEU A 137 13.32 -7.68 -3.05
N LYS A 138 13.83 -6.94 -4.05
CA LYS A 138 13.57 -7.23 -5.47
C LYS A 138 14.08 -8.61 -5.88
N ASP A 139 15.24 -9.02 -5.38
CA ASP A 139 15.81 -10.33 -5.70
C ASP A 139 15.01 -11.46 -5.04
N ALA A 140 14.58 -11.28 -3.78
CA ALA A 140 13.68 -12.22 -3.11
C ALA A 140 12.35 -12.37 -3.87
N LEU A 141 11.79 -11.26 -4.37
CA LEU A 141 10.54 -11.25 -5.14
C LEU A 141 10.61 -12.05 -6.46
N LYS A 142 11.80 -12.28 -7.03
CA LYS A 142 12.00 -13.13 -8.23
C LYS A 142 11.89 -14.63 -7.92
N GLY A 143 12.13 -15.03 -6.67
CA GLY A 143 12.07 -16.42 -6.23
C GLY A 143 10.65 -16.89 -5.91
N THR A 144 10.51 -18.08 -5.32
CA THR A 144 9.21 -18.62 -4.86
C THR A 144 9.17 -18.83 -3.35
N ASP A 145 10.17 -18.32 -2.62
CA ASP A 145 10.27 -18.46 -1.17
C ASP A 145 9.59 -17.28 -0.47
N ASP A 146 8.35 -17.48 -0.02
CA ASP A 146 7.58 -16.44 0.65
C ASP A 146 8.14 -16.09 2.03
N ALA A 147 8.89 -16.99 2.69
CA ALA A 147 9.56 -16.69 3.94
C ALA A 147 10.74 -15.73 3.71
N ALA A 148 11.53 -15.97 2.65
CA ALA A 148 12.59 -15.05 2.24
C ALA A 148 12.04 -13.67 1.88
N VAL A 149 10.91 -13.60 1.16
CA VAL A 149 10.25 -12.31 0.85
C VAL A 149 9.82 -11.58 2.12
N ARG A 150 9.24 -12.30 3.11
CA ARG A 150 8.84 -11.69 4.40
C ARG A 150 10.04 -11.10 5.15
N THR A 151 11.12 -11.87 5.29
CA THR A 151 12.33 -11.39 5.97
C THR A 151 12.95 -10.20 5.24
N ALA A 152 13.04 -10.24 3.91
CA ALA A 152 13.55 -9.13 3.12
C ALA A 152 12.62 -7.89 3.23
N LEU A 153 11.31 -8.09 3.30
CA LEU A 153 10.32 -7.02 3.49
C LEU A 153 10.49 -6.34 4.86
N GLU A 154 10.69 -7.11 5.93
CA GLU A 154 10.96 -6.56 7.26
C GLU A 154 12.25 -5.73 7.26
N HIS A 155 13.33 -6.27 6.69
CA HIS A 155 14.61 -5.57 6.56
C HIS A 155 14.47 -4.27 5.76
N ALA A 156 13.79 -4.34 4.61
CA ALA A 156 13.53 -3.18 3.76
C ALA A 156 12.66 -2.11 4.45
N ASN A 157 11.67 -2.50 5.27
CA ASN A 157 10.89 -1.57 6.07
C ASN A 157 11.76 -0.85 7.10
N THR A 158 12.60 -1.58 7.83
CA THR A 158 13.53 -0.99 8.80
C THR A 158 14.49 0.00 8.13
N ALA A 159 15.06 -0.36 6.97
CA ALA A 159 15.90 0.56 6.20
C ALA A 159 15.11 1.79 5.72
N ALA A 160 13.90 1.60 5.17
CA ALA A 160 13.08 2.71 4.69
C ALA A 160 12.68 3.70 5.81
N GLN A 161 12.52 3.24 7.05
CA GLN A 161 12.29 4.11 8.21
C GLN A 161 13.45 5.08 8.47
N GLN A 162 14.69 4.69 8.15
CA GLN A 162 15.87 5.55 8.31
C GLN A 162 15.82 6.79 7.40
N ILE A 163 15.12 6.71 6.26
CA ILE A 163 14.89 7.88 5.41
C ILE A 163 14.06 8.92 6.16
N GLY A 164 12.98 8.49 6.81
CA GLY A 164 12.09 9.36 7.57
C GLY A 164 12.81 10.04 8.73
N THR A 165 13.63 9.29 9.49
CA THR A 165 14.39 9.84 10.61
C THR A 165 15.47 10.81 10.14
N ALA A 166 16.19 10.50 9.05
CA ALA A 166 17.21 11.39 8.49
C ALA A 166 16.61 12.70 7.95
N MET A 167 15.47 12.63 7.24
CA MET A 167 14.78 13.81 6.74
C MET A 167 14.26 14.71 7.88
N TYR A 168 13.74 14.12 8.96
CA TYR A 168 13.26 14.88 10.11
C TYR A 168 14.41 15.54 10.90
N ALA A 169 15.53 14.83 11.07
CA ALA A 169 16.74 15.38 11.68
C ALA A 169 17.29 16.57 10.87
N GLN A 170 17.34 16.46 9.55
CA GLN A 170 17.78 17.54 8.66
C GLN A 170 16.83 18.76 8.72
N ALA A 171 15.51 18.53 8.81
CA ALA A 171 14.52 19.59 8.96
C ALA A 171 14.67 20.33 10.31
N ALA A 172 14.85 19.59 11.41
CA ALA A 172 15.07 20.19 12.74
C ALA A 172 16.36 21.01 12.80
N GLN A 173 17.44 20.53 12.17
CA GLN A 173 18.71 21.23 12.11
C GLN A 173 18.65 22.50 11.24
N SER A 174 17.87 22.47 10.16
CA SER A 174 17.61 23.65 9.32
C SER A 174 16.79 24.72 10.04
N GLN A 175 15.86 24.31 10.91
CA GLN A 175 15.03 25.23 11.70
C GLN A 175 15.82 25.89 12.85
N ALA A 176 16.79 25.18 13.44
CA ALA A 176 17.73 25.75 14.40
C ALA A 176 18.70 26.76 13.75
N GLN A 177 19.09 26.55 12.49
CA GLN A 177 19.97 27.48 11.75
C GLN A 177 19.23 28.72 11.19
N GLY A 178 17.92 28.63 10.94
CA GLY A 178 17.08 29.77 10.53
C GLY A 178 16.73 30.75 11.65
N GLY A 179 16.99 30.40 12.92
CA GLY A 179 16.78 31.27 14.08
C GLY A 179 17.97 32.15 14.47
N GLN A 180 19.09 32.07 13.73
CA GLN A 180 20.36 32.73 14.11
C GLN A 180 20.84 33.78 13.09
N ALA A 181 19.91 34.43 12.38
CA ALA A 181 20.19 35.52 11.44
C ALA A 181 19.44 36.82 11.79
N THR A 182 19.48 37.22 13.06
CA THR A 182 19.31 38.64 13.46
C THR A 182 20.13 38.91 14.71
N GLU A 183 21.45 39.12 14.57
CA GLU A 183 22.19 39.91 15.55
C GLU A 183 23.40 40.63 14.92
N GLY A 184 23.48 41.92 15.26
CA GLY A 184 24.64 42.79 15.12
C GLY A 184 24.16 44.23 15.28
N GLY A 185 24.29 44.94 16.41
CA GLY A 185 24.89 44.80 17.74
C GLY A 185 24.83 46.22 18.39
N PRO A 186 25.58 46.59 19.44
CA PRO A 186 25.90 45.94 20.72
C PRO A 186 25.51 46.81 21.96
N SER A 187 25.39 46.20 23.16
CA SER A 187 26.03 46.62 24.44
C SER A 187 25.24 46.33 25.72
N ALA A 188 25.95 45.67 26.64
CA ALA A 188 25.88 45.68 28.11
C ALA A 188 25.03 44.62 28.85
N PRO A 189 25.56 44.04 29.96
CA PRO A 189 25.08 42.79 30.55
C PRO A 189 24.20 43.03 31.78
N ARG A 190 23.16 42.20 32.01
CA ARG A 190 22.66 41.87 33.36
C ARG A 190 22.04 40.47 33.41
N ASP A 191 22.32 39.85 34.55
CA ASP A 191 21.95 38.54 35.08
C ASP A 191 20.48 38.13 34.96
N ASP A 192 20.33 36.81 35.09
CA ASP A 192 19.20 36.04 35.62
C ASP A 192 17.85 36.21 34.91
N GLU A 193 17.33 35.12 34.34
CA GLU A 193 16.38 34.27 35.07
C GLU A 193 16.05 33.00 34.26
N VAL A 194 16.11 31.87 34.95
CA VAL A 194 15.78 30.53 34.50
C VAL A 194 14.28 30.49 34.18
N VAL A 195 13.88 29.91 33.04
CA VAL A 195 12.48 29.52 32.84
C VAL A 195 12.41 28.00 32.89
N ASP A 196 12.00 27.53 34.07
CA ASP A 196 11.76 26.15 34.44
C ASP A 196 10.76 25.47 33.52
N ALA A 197 11.11 24.25 33.12
CA ALA A 197 10.19 23.31 32.50
C ALA A 197 9.26 22.76 33.58
N GLU A 198 8.04 23.29 33.68
CA GLU A 198 7.01 22.70 34.54
C GLU A 198 6.33 21.54 33.80
N ILE A 199 6.82 20.34 34.06
CA ILE A 199 6.06 19.09 33.96
C ILE A 199 5.18 19.03 35.21
N VAL A 200 3.86 19.02 35.04
CA VAL A 200 2.94 18.55 36.11
C VAL A 200 2.20 17.33 35.60
N ASP A 201 2.62 16.19 36.12
CA ASP A 201 1.91 14.92 36.07
C ASP A 201 0.58 14.97 36.85
N GLU A 202 -0.39 14.21 36.35
CA GLU A 202 -1.69 13.93 36.96
C GLU A 202 -1.59 13.33 38.37
N ASP A 203 -2.46 13.76 39.31
CA ASP A 203 -3.18 12.84 40.19
C ASP A 203 -4.37 13.50 40.96
N ARG A 204 -5.51 12.78 41.00
CA ARG A 204 -6.84 13.06 41.63
C ARG A 204 -6.79 13.07 43.19
N PRO A 205 -7.88 13.19 44.02
CA PRO A 205 -9.36 13.30 43.81
C PRO A 205 -10.19 14.26 44.76
N LYS A 206 -11.48 14.44 44.42
CA LYS A 206 -12.75 14.63 45.21
C LYS A 206 -12.85 15.42 46.55
N GLY A 207 -13.90 16.25 46.61
CA GLY A 207 -14.72 16.63 47.81
C GLY A 207 -14.30 17.96 48.45
N THR A 208 -15.15 18.89 48.91
CA THR A 208 -16.52 18.88 49.47
C THR A 208 -17.05 20.32 49.57
N ALA A 209 -18.37 20.48 49.71
CA ALA A 209 -19.11 21.73 49.96
C ALA A 209 -18.72 22.43 51.28
N PRO A 210 -19.25 23.64 51.54
CA PRO A 210 -20.51 23.73 52.29
C PRO A 210 -21.68 24.38 51.54
#